data_AF-A0A524JSB1-F1
#
_entry.id   AF-A0A524JSB1-F1
#
_cell.length_a   1.000
_cell.length_b   1.000
_cell.length_c   1.000
_cell.angle_alpha   90.00
_cell.angle_beta   90.00
_cell.angle_gamma   90.00
#
_symmetry.space_group_name_H-M   'P 1'
#
loop_
_entity.id
_entity.type
_entity.pdbx_description
1 polymer ?
#
loop_
_entity_poly.entity_id
_entity_poly.type
_entity_poly.pdbx_seq_one_letter_code
_entity_poly.pdbx_strand_id
1 'polypeptide(L)' 'METLDTYIRKVENQEIKGILLKLKNEMRKPDVTWESVKTILVSVEQKNPIILKEIFSLLIKESE' A
#
# COMPACT_ATOMS: atom_id res chain seq x y z
N MET A 1 -3.40 13.50 -10.46
CA MET A 1 -2.54 12.33 -10.23
C MET A 1 -3.30 11.35 -9.36
N GLU A 2 -3.25 10.06 -9.69
CA GLU A 2 -3.71 9.03 -8.76
C GLU A 2 -2.69 8.89 -7.64
N THR A 3 -3.16 8.89 -6.39
CA THR A 3 -2.35 8.74 -5.17
C THR A 3 -2.74 7.45 -4.47
N LEU A 4 -1.91 6.96 -3.54
CA LEU A 4 -2.28 5.80 -2.72
C LEU A 4 -3.62 6.01 -2.00
N ASP A 5 -3.87 7.21 -1.47
CA ASP A 5 -5.14 7.57 -0.82
C ASP A 5 -6.34 7.47 -1.78
N THR A 6 -6.19 7.92 -3.03
CA THR A 6 -7.26 7.86 -4.03
C THR A 6 -7.53 6.42 -4.46
N TYR A 7 -6.48 5.61 -4.61
CA TYR A 7 -6.57 4.19 -4.93
C TYR A 7 -7.32 3.42 -3.84
N ILE A 8 -6.93 3.60 -2.56
CA ILE A 8 -7.58 2.94 -1.41
C ILE A 8 -9.09 3.20 -1.37
N ARG A 9 -9.55 4.40 -1.75
CA ARG A 9 -10.98 4.73 -1.77
C ARG A 9 -11.77 3.91 -2.79
N LYS A 10 -11.14 3.54 -3.92
CA LYS A 10 -11.75 2.76 -5.01
C LYS A 10 -11.77 1.25 -4.76
N VAL A 11 -10.93 0.74 -3.84
CA VAL A 11 -10.90 -0.69 -3.52
C VAL A 11 -12.19 -1.11 -2.83
N GLU A 12 -12.94 -2.00 -3.47
CA GLU A 12 -14.21 -2.56 -2.95
C GLU A 12 -13.98 -3.67 -1.91
N ASN A 13 -12.94 -4.49 -2.12
CA ASN A 13 -12.57 -5.56 -1.19
C ASN A 13 -12.09 -4.98 0.15
N GLN A 14 -12.90 -5.15 1.19
CA GLN A 14 -12.64 -4.57 2.52
C GLN A 14 -11.37 -5.12 3.18
N GLU A 15 -11.04 -6.39 2.95
CA GLU A 15 -9.83 -7.00 3.50
C GLU A 15 -8.57 -6.35 2.91
N ILE A 16 -8.52 -6.25 1.59
CA ILE A 16 -7.42 -5.60 0.86
C ILE A 16 -7.33 -4.12 1.27
N LYS A 17 -8.46 -3.42 1.29
CA LYS A 17 -8.53 -2.02 1.72
C LYS A 17 -7.94 -1.83 3.12
N GLY A 18 -8.22 -2.74 4.05
CA GLY A 18 -7.64 -2.74 5.39
C GLY A 18 -6.11 -2.87 5.39
N ILE A 19 -5.55 -3.75 4.55
CA ILE A 19 -4.09 -3.94 4.42
C ILE A 19 -3.44 -2.68 3.83
N LEU A 20 -4.05 -2.08 2.80
CA LEU A 20 -3.53 -0.86 2.18
C LEU A 20 -3.59 0.36 3.12
N LEU A 21 -4.62 0.46 3.96
CA LEU A 21 -4.68 1.47 5.02
C LEU A 21 -3.56 1.27 6.05
N LYS A 22 -3.25 0.03 6.43
CA LYS A 22 -2.10 -0.27 7.29
C LYS A 22 -0.78 0.17 6.65
N LEU A 23 -0.58 -0.14 5.37
CA LEU A 23 0.61 0.29 4.61
C LEU A 23 0.77 1.81 4.65
N LYS A 24 -0.28 2.54 4.31
CA LYS A 24 -0.28 4.01 4.34
C LYS A 24 0.08 4.57 5.71
N ASN A 25 -0.49 4.01 6.76
CA ASN A 25 -0.24 4.48 8.12
C ASN A 25 1.18 4.15 8.58
N GLU A 26 1.71 2.97 8.22
CA GLU A 26 3.08 2.57 8.51
C GLU A 26 4.09 3.52 7.86
N MET A 27 3.88 3.86 6.59
CA MET A 27 4.75 4.79 5.85
C MET A 27 4.75 6.22 6.40
N ARG A 28 3.74 6.61 7.18
CA ARG A 28 3.65 7.93 7.83
C ARG A 28 4.31 7.98 9.20
N LYS A 29 4.78 6.84 9.72
CA LYS A 29 5.45 6.81 11.02
C LYS A 29 6.83 7.47 10.93
N PRO A 30 7.23 8.25 11.94
CA PRO A 30 8.56 8.88 11.98
C PRO A 30 9.70 7.85 12.11
N ASP A 31 9.41 6.66 12.63
CA ASP A 31 10.31 5.53 12.86
C ASP A 31 10.08 4.36 11.89
N VAL A 32 9.49 4.63 10.72
CA VAL A 32 9.21 3.60 9.72
C VAL A 32 10.49 2.85 9.33
N THR A 33 10.37 1.51 9.20
CA THR A 33 11.46 0.66 8.72
C THR A 33 11.06 -0.03 7.43
N TRP A 34 12.05 -0.36 6.59
CA TRP A 34 11.78 -1.13 5.38
C TRP A 34 11.17 -2.50 5.69
N GLU A 35 11.59 -3.16 6.77
CA GLU A 35 11.07 -4.48 7.13
C GLU A 35 9.59 -4.43 7.56
N SER A 36 9.16 -3.37 8.26
CA SER A 36 7.75 -3.20 8.63
C SER A 36 6.87 -2.94 7.39
N VAL A 37 7.34 -2.12 6.46
CA VAL A 37 6.67 -1.89 5.17
C VAL A 37 6.61 -3.18 4.34
N LYS A 38 7.74 -3.89 4.22
CA LYS A 38 7.87 -5.15 3.47
C LYS A 38 6.91 -6.22 3.99
N THR A 39 6.76 -6.35 5.30
CA THR A 39 5.80 -7.28 5.92
C THR A 39 4.37 -7.03 5.44
N ILE A 40 3.98 -5.75 5.31
CA ILE A 40 2.66 -5.37 4.81
C ILE A 40 2.54 -5.64 3.31
N LEU A 41 3.58 -5.34 2.53
CA LEU A 41 3.59 -5.62 1.08
C LEU A 41 3.49 -7.11 0.77
N VAL A 42 4.17 -7.98 1.52
CA VAL A 42 4.03 -9.45 1.39
C VAL A 42 2.59 -9.88 1.67
N SER A 43 1.92 -9.26 2.65
CA SER A 43 0.51 -9.54 2.93
C SER A 43 -0.40 -9.13 1.76
N VAL A 44 -0.10 -8.02 1.08
CA VAL A 44 -0.80 -7.62 -0.16
C VAL A 44 -0.55 -8.64 -1.26
N GLU A 45 0.70 -9.07 -1.46
CA GLU A 45 1.08 -10.05 -2.50
C GLU A 45 0.31 -11.36 -2.36
N GLN A 46 0.27 -11.91 -1.15
CA GLN A 46 -0.41 -13.16 -0.83
C GLN A 46 -1.92 -13.08 -1.07
N LYS A 47 -2.51 -11.89 -0.94
CA LYS A 47 -3.95 -11.67 -1.12
C LYS A 47 -4.31 -11.35 -2.56
N ASN A 48 -3.54 -10.47 -3.19
CA ASN A 48 -3.73 -10.08 -4.57
C ASN A 48 -2.44 -9.49 -5.18
N PRO A 49 -1.68 -10.28 -5.97
CA PRO A 49 -0.42 -9.83 -6.56
C PRO A 49 -0.61 -8.77 -7.67
N ILE A 50 -1.81 -8.61 -8.22
CA ILE A 50 -2.11 -7.54 -9.19
C ILE A 50 -2.11 -6.18 -8.49
N ILE A 51 -2.76 -6.11 -7.33
CA ILE A 51 -2.84 -4.89 -6.52
C ILE A 51 -1.46 -4.46 -6.05
N LEU A 52 -0.58 -5.41 -5.71
CA LEU A 52 0.81 -5.10 -5.37
C LEU A 52 1.50 -4.30 -6.49
N LYS A 53 1.36 -4.72 -7.74
CA LYS A 53 1.96 -4.02 -8.90
C LYS A 53 1.40 -2.62 -9.07
N GLU A 54 0.08 -2.47 -8.90
CA GLU A 54 -0.61 -1.18 -9.01
C GLU A 54 -0.12 -0.20 -7.93
N ILE A 55 -0.06 -0.64 -6.66
CA ILE A 55 0.40 0.23 -5.57
C ILE A 55 1.90 0.56 -5.69
N PHE A 56 2.75 -0.36 -6.16
CA PHE A 56 4.16 -0.08 -6.38
C PHE A 56 4.36 1.09 -7.36
N SER A 57 3.58 1.13 -8.45
CA SER A 57 3.63 2.25 -9.40
C SER A 57 3.24 3.58 -8.76
N LEU A 58 2.27 3.56 -7.84
CA LEU A 58 1.84 4.77 -7.12
C LEU A 58 2.89 5.25 -6.12
N LEU A 59 3.52 4.33 -5.39
CA LEU A 59 4.54 4.66 -4.38
C LEU A 59 5.80 5.27 -5.00
N ILE A 60 6.24 4.75 -6.15
CA ILE A 60 7.40 5.28 -6.88
C ILE A 60 7.09 6.70 -7.39
N LYS A 61 5.88 6.94 -7.93
CA LYS A 61 5.45 8.25 -8.43
C LYS A 61 5.29 9.32 -7.34
N GLU A 62 5.08 8.93 -6.08
CA GLU A 62 5.02 9.86 -4.95
C GLU A 62 6.43 10.24 -4.42
N SER A 63 7.48 9.59 -4.91
CA SER A 63 8.88 9.82 -4.49
C SER A 63 9.70 10.69 -5.44
N GLU A 64 9.13 11.10 -6.58
CA GLU A 64 9.68 12.09 -7.53
C GLU A 64 9.08 13.48 -7.29
#